data_AF-A0A9E2DJ10-F1
#
_entry.id   AF-A0A9E2DJ10-F1
#
_cell.length_a   1.000
_cell.length_b   1.000
_cell.length_c   1.000
_cell.angle_alpha   90.00
_cell.angle_beta   90.00
_cell.angle_gamma   90.00
#
_symmetry.space_group_name_H-M   'P 1'
#
loop_
_entity.id
_entity.type
_entity.pdbx_description
1 polymer ?
#
loop_
_entity_poly.entity_id
_entity_poly.type
_entity_poly.pdbx_seq_one_letter_code
_entity_poly.pdbx_strand_id
1 'polypeptide(L)'
;MVSYARYNRPKLNPEAGLAHRGYANTLLRPAHVMSKTISNKVFFPRLIFGYATIGLATVLAAWFSINRIENQVNAAPIVYEQALFNLRKIESLSNDAAEELFSYLLSGGEEELKEYRQIVETLPSNFNTFASSAMLSTPEEASQLAQFSAVKRSWGSFTSNAEVLIGEYQRKGEVSPANLIAVEKLLDDYQRLVNLLIEYEHAKAQDTQLQLKQIIGYSQLLLIIVAGVALAALTSVGVLMTRQVNGFVSRLQESHEDRSLAQVKSERLAAELIQFIDTANAPIFGIDADGLINEWNQTAAKITGFEKEDVLGQDLVQGFITEEYRESVKAVLDNAL
;
A
#
# COMPACT_ATOMS: atom_id res chain seq x y z
N MET A 1 47.61 13.28 -87.07
CA MET A 1 46.77 12.18 -87.58
C MET A 1 45.86 11.75 -86.44
N VAL A 2 44.56 11.93 -86.62
CA VAL A 2 43.54 11.98 -85.57
C VAL A 2 43.20 10.57 -85.08
N SER A 3 43.18 10.35 -83.76
CA SER A 3 42.67 9.11 -83.15
C SER A 3 41.29 9.39 -82.53
N TYR A 4 40.24 8.98 -83.24
CA TYR A 4 38.85 8.97 -82.75
C TYR A 4 38.59 7.63 -82.05
N ALA A 5 38.46 7.64 -80.73
CA ALA A 5 37.92 6.50 -79.99
C ALA A 5 36.38 6.54 -80.03
N ARG A 6 35.80 5.50 -80.62
CA ARG A 6 34.37 5.31 -80.89
C ARG A 6 33.64 4.98 -79.57
N TYR A 7 32.81 5.90 -79.08
CA TYR A 7 31.95 5.71 -77.90
C TYR A 7 30.81 4.72 -78.22
N ASN A 8 30.81 3.57 -77.53
CA ASN A 8 29.80 2.54 -77.65
C ASN A 8 28.71 2.82 -76.59
N ARG A 9 27.48 3.18 -76.98
CA ARG A 9 26.36 3.40 -76.05
C ARG A 9 25.93 2.06 -75.42
N PRO A 10 26.00 1.88 -74.09
CA PRO A 10 25.27 0.82 -73.42
C PRO A 10 23.82 1.25 -73.19
N LYS A 11 22.90 0.30 -73.29
CA LYS A 11 21.46 0.44 -73.12
C LYS A 11 21.10 1.05 -71.75
N LEU A 12 20.14 1.97 -71.74
CA LEU A 12 19.52 2.53 -70.53
C LEU A 12 19.03 1.39 -69.60
N ASN A 13 19.56 1.35 -68.39
CA ASN A 13 19.01 0.61 -67.26
C ASN A 13 18.15 1.60 -66.43
N PRO A 14 16.90 1.31 -66.03
CA PRO A 14 16.02 2.29 -65.38
C PRO A 14 16.34 2.61 -63.91
N GLU A 15 17.49 2.19 -63.37
CA GLU A 15 17.83 2.35 -61.95
C GLU A 15 19.04 3.29 -61.70
N ALA A 16 19.01 4.49 -62.26
CA ALA A 16 20.04 5.52 -62.01
C ALA A 16 19.43 6.87 -61.60
N GLY A 17 18.41 6.83 -60.73
CA GLY A 17 17.75 8.00 -60.13
C GLY A 17 18.10 8.23 -58.66
N LEU A 18 19.32 7.88 -58.21
CA LEU A 18 19.73 7.94 -56.80
C LEU A 18 21.19 8.43 -56.65
N ALA A 19 21.48 9.66 -57.10
CA ALA A 19 22.76 10.31 -56.79
C ALA A 19 22.71 11.84 -56.87
N HIS A 20 21.61 12.49 -56.48
CA HIS A 20 21.59 13.94 -56.27
C HIS A 20 20.62 14.32 -55.15
N ARG A 21 20.96 13.96 -53.90
CA ARG A 21 20.40 14.56 -52.67
C ARG A 21 21.35 14.37 -51.46
N GLY A 22 22.62 14.77 -51.59
CA GLY A 22 23.35 15.36 -50.47
C GLY A 22 23.34 16.85 -50.77
N TYR A 23 22.54 17.68 -50.10
CA TYR A 23 22.97 18.50 -48.96
C TYR A 23 21.74 19.15 -48.28
N ALA A 24 20.67 18.39 -48.00
CA ALA A 24 19.44 18.98 -47.44
C ALA A 24 18.82 18.14 -46.31
N ASN A 25 19.62 17.60 -45.39
CA ASN A 25 19.08 16.83 -44.26
C ASN A 25 19.82 17.05 -42.92
N THR A 26 20.29 18.26 -42.64
CA THR A 26 20.92 18.59 -41.34
C THR A 26 19.99 19.31 -40.36
N LEU A 27 18.67 19.41 -40.62
CA LEU A 27 17.77 20.16 -39.73
C LEU A 27 16.45 19.48 -39.34
N LEU A 28 16.34 18.15 -39.46
CA LEU A 28 15.15 17.44 -38.96
C LEU A 28 15.52 16.16 -38.21
N ARG A 29 15.82 16.31 -36.90
CA ARG A 29 15.38 15.40 -35.82
C ARG A 29 15.71 16.02 -34.46
N PRO A 30 14.69 16.21 -33.60
CA PRO A 30 14.67 15.36 -32.40
C PRO A 30 13.25 14.96 -31.97
N ALA A 31 12.40 14.42 -32.85
CA ALA A 31 11.07 13.95 -32.40
C ALA A 31 11.08 12.53 -31.78
N HIS A 32 12.08 11.70 -32.08
CA HIS A 32 12.03 10.27 -31.71
C HIS A 32 12.81 9.88 -30.44
N VAL A 33 13.64 10.78 -29.91
CA VAL A 33 14.41 10.54 -28.65
C VAL A 33 13.72 11.18 -27.44
N MET A 34 12.82 12.16 -27.65
CA MET A 34 12.17 12.91 -26.57
C MET A 34 11.00 12.14 -25.92
N SER A 35 10.36 11.21 -26.65
CA SER A 35 9.24 10.39 -26.16
C SER A 35 9.64 9.40 -25.05
N LYS A 36 10.80 8.73 -25.17
CA LYS A 36 11.28 7.80 -24.12
C LYS A 36 11.72 8.51 -22.84
N THR A 37 12.30 9.71 -22.96
CA THR A 37 12.84 10.46 -21.81
C THR A 37 11.73 11.09 -20.95
N ILE A 38 10.63 11.54 -21.56
CA ILE A 38 9.47 12.09 -20.84
C ILE A 38 8.62 10.98 -20.20
N SER A 39 8.48 9.83 -20.86
CA SER A 39 7.78 8.66 -20.32
C SER A 39 8.38 8.20 -19.00
N ASN A 40 9.71 8.08 -18.91
CA ASN A 40 10.38 7.61 -17.71
C ASN A 40 10.34 8.61 -16.54
N LYS A 41 10.52 9.92 -16.77
CA LYS A 41 10.50 10.93 -15.68
C LYS A 41 9.17 11.05 -14.95
N VAL A 42 8.06 10.71 -15.62
CA VAL A 42 6.70 10.83 -15.05
C VAL A 42 6.12 9.47 -14.64
N PHE A 43 6.49 8.38 -15.32
CA PHE A 43 5.96 7.05 -15.05
C PHE A 43 6.50 6.46 -13.74
N PHE A 44 7.79 6.60 -13.45
CA PHE A 44 8.40 5.94 -12.29
C PHE A 44 7.95 6.49 -10.92
N PRO A 45 7.84 7.81 -10.69
CA PRO A 45 7.30 8.34 -9.44
C PRO A 45 5.83 7.95 -9.23
N ARG A 46 5.04 7.89 -10.31
CA ARG A 46 3.63 7.48 -10.27
C ARG A 46 3.47 6.00 -9.92
N LEU A 47 4.37 5.14 -10.37
CA LEU A 47 4.35 3.72 -10.04
C LEU A 47 4.64 3.48 -8.55
N ILE A 48 5.68 4.13 -8.00
CA ILE A 48 6.02 4.04 -6.58
C ILE A 48 4.86 4.55 -5.71
N PHE A 49 4.29 5.70 -6.09
CA PHE A 49 3.13 6.26 -5.40
C PHE A 49 1.94 5.31 -5.45
N GLY A 50 1.69 4.65 -6.59
CA GLY A 50 0.64 3.64 -6.74
C GLY A 50 0.81 2.41 -5.84
N TYR A 51 2.03 1.87 -5.71
CA TYR A 51 2.28 0.75 -4.79
C TYR A 51 2.18 1.16 -3.32
N ALA A 52 2.67 2.37 -2.98
CA ALA A 52 2.55 2.91 -1.63
C ALA A 52 1.08 3.14 -1.22
N THR A 53 0.25 3.67 -2.12
CA THR A 53 -1.17 3.88 -1.84
C THR A 53 -1.94 2.58 -1.72
N ILE A 54 -1.67 1.59 -2.59
CA ILE A 54 -2.29 0.26 -2.50
C ILE A 54 -1.89 -0.41 -1.18
N GLY A 55 -0.60 -0.42 -0.84
CA GLY A 55 -0.11 -1.01 0.41
C GLY A 55 -0.74 -0.36 1.65
N LEU A 56 -0.80 0.98 1.68
CA LEU A 56 -1.45 1.72 2.76
C LEU A 56 -2.95 1.40 2.83
N ALA A 57 -3.64 1.38 1.70
CA ALA A 57 -5.07 1.06 1.64
C ALA A 57 -5.36 -0.36 2.14
N THR A 58 -4.51 -1.35 1.80
CA THR A 58 -4.63 -2.73 2.29
C THR A 58 -4.43 -2.81 3.80
N VAL A 59 -3.41 -2.14 4.34
CA VAL A 59 -3.16 -2.11 5.79
C VAL A 59 -4.31 -1.43 6.54
N LEU A 60 -4.82 -0.31 6.03
CA LEU A 60 -5.97 0.39 6.62
C LEU A 60 -7.25 -0.45 6.56
N ALA A 61 -7.51 -1.13 5.45
CA ALA A 61 -8.65 -2.04 5.31
C ALA A 61 -8.55 -3.22 6.29
N ALA A 62 -7.36 -3.82 6.42
CA ALA A 62 -7.11 -4.88 7.40
C ALA A 62 -7.30 -4.38 8.84
N TRP A 63 -6.74 -3.21 9.16
CA TRP A 63 -6.90 -2.58 10.48
C TRP A 63 -8.37 -2.32 10.82
N PHE A 64 -9.15 -1.75 9.90
CA PHE A 64 -10.57 -1.47 10.14
C PHE A 64 -11.38 -2.76 10.35
N SER A 65 -11.15 -3.80 9.53
CA SER A 65 -11.81 -5.10 9.68
C SER A 65 -11.46 -5.77 11.01
N ILE A 66 -10.18 -5.75 11.41
CA ILE A 66 -9.73 -6.34 12.67
C ILE A 66 -10.28 -5.57 13.85
N ASN A 67 -10.25 -4.24 13.83
CA ASN A 67 -10.79 -3.41 14.90
C ASN A 67 -12.30 -3.62 15.08
N ARG A 68 -13.05 -3.88 13.99
CA ARG A 68 -14.47 -4.25 14.08
C ARG A 68 -14.67 -5.61 14.78
N ILE A 69 -13.85 -6.61 14.44
CA ILE A 69 -13.90 -7.93 15.06
C ILE A 69 -13.54 -7.82 16.54
N GLU A 70 -12.46 -7.10 16.87
CA GLU A 70 -12.00 -6.87 18.23
C GLU A 70 -13.07 -6.16 19.07
N ASN A 71 -13.75 -5.14 18.54
CA ASN A 71 -14.86 -4.50 19.24
C ASN A 71 -16.05 -5.44 19.51
N GLN A 72 -16.41 -6.30 18.57
CA GLN A 72 -17.49 -7.29 18.78
C GLN A 72 -17.08 -8.36 19.79
N VAL A 73 -15.83 -8.82 19.70
CA VAL A 73 -15.24 -9.80 20.62
C VAL A 73 -15.13 -9.23 22.04
N ASN A 74 -14.76 -7.96 22.19
CA ASN A 74 -14.64 -7.31 23.50
C ASN A 74 -16.00 -7.06 24.18
N ALA A 75 -17.10 -7.05 23.44
CA ALA A 75 -18.45 -6.94 24.00
C ALA A 75 -18.99 -8.27 24.56
N ALA A 76 -18.48 -9.42 24.08
CA ALA A 76 -18.97 -10.73 24.51
C ALA A 76 -18.70 -11.05 26.00
N PRO A 77 -17.52 -10.78 26.58
CA PRO A 77 -17.26 -10.97 28.00
C PRO A 77 -18.27 -10.25 28.91
N ILE A 78 -18.76 -9.08 28.49
CA ILE A 78 -19.72 -8.27 29.26
C ILE A 78 -21.04 -9.03 29.46
N VAL A 79 -21.51 -9.76 28.44
CA VAL A 79 -22.76 -10.52 28.50
C VAL A 79 -22.63 -11.70 29.47
N TYR A 80 -21.52 -12.46 29.39
CA TYR A 80 -21.30 -13.63 30.26
C TYR A 80 -21.07 -13.24 31.72
N GLU A 81 -20.33 -12.15 31.98
CA GLU A 81 -20.16 -11.62 33.33
C GLU A 81 -21.51 -11.18 33.93
N GLN A 82 -22.42 -10.64 33.11
CA GLN A 82 -23.73 -10.22 33.58
C GLN A 82 -24.63 -11.40 33.95
N ALA A 83 -24.57 -12.51 33.20
CA ALA A 83 -25.28 -13.74 33.55
C ALA A 83 -24.77 -14.34 34.88
N LEU A 84 -23.44 -14.44 35.04
CA LEU A 84 -22.83 -14.93 36.28
C LEU A 84 -23.14 -14.03 37.48
N PHE A 85 -23.08 -12.71 37.29
CA PHE A 85 -23.48 -11.73 38.31
C PHE A 85 -24.93 -11.93 38.77
N ASN A 86 -25.85 -12.13 37.81
CA ASN A 86 -27.26 -12.36 38.13
C ASN A 86 -27.47 -13.67 38.91
N LEU A 87 -26.71 -14.74 38.62
CA LEU A 87 -26.76 -15.97 39.42
C LEU A 87 -26.20 -15.80 40.83
N ARG A 88 -25.07 -15.12 40.99
CA ARG A 88 -24.52 -14.80 42.31
C ARG A 88 -25.50 -13.98 43.15
N LYS A 89 -26.23 -13.07 42.51
CA LYS A 89 -27.30 -12.32 43.17
C LYS A 89 -28.46 -13.22 43.62
N ILE A 90 -28.85 -14.19 42.79
CA ILE A 90 -29.86 -15.20 43.16
C ILE A 90 -29.39 -16.03 44.35
N GLU A 91 -28.14 -16.52 44.31
CA GLU A 91 -27.50 -17.28 45.40
C GLU A 91 -27.51 -16.47 46.72
N SER A 92 -27.04 -15.22 46.67
CA SER A 92 -27.05 -14.33 47.85
C SER A 92 -28.45 -14.16 48.42
N LEU A 93 -29.41 -13.73 47.60
CA LEU A 93 -30.78 -13.49 48.07
C LEU A 93 -31.44 -14.76 48.63
N SER A 94 -31.21 -15.90 48.00
CA SER A 94 -31.77 -17.16 48.49
C SER A 94 -31.15 -17.62 49.82
N ASN A 95 -29.86 -17.36 50.04
CA ASN A 95 -29.22 -17.59 51.33
C ASN A 95 -29.75 -16.62 52.39
N ASP A 96 -29.88 -15.34 52.07
CA ASP A 96 -30.45 -14.32 52.97
C ASP A 96 -31.89 -14.72 53.37
N ALA A 97 -32.71 -15.18 52.42
CA ALA A 97 -34.05 -15.67 52.72
C ALA A 97 -34.05 -16.90 53.64
N ALA A 98 -33.12 -17.83 53.47
CA ALA A 98 -33.00 -18.98 54.37
C ALA A 98 -32.61 -18.53 55.78
N GLU A 99 -31.65 -17.61 55.91
CA GLU A 99 -31.23 -17.02 57.17
C GLU A 99 -32.40 -16.35 57.89
N GLU A 100 -33.15 -15.49 57.20
CA GLU A 100 -34.32 -14.80 57.76
C GLU A 100 -35.43 -15.78 58.19
N LEU A 101 -35.67 -16.82 57.39
CA LEU A 101 -36.62 -17.87 57.76
C LEU A 101 -36.23 -18.55 59.06
N PHE A 102 -34.97 -19.00 59.18
CA PHE A 102 -34.54 -19.72 60.38
C PHE A 102 -34.42 -18.79 61.59
N SER A 103 -34.00 -17.54 61.40
CA SER A 103 -34.02 -16.50 62.43
C SER A 103 -35.43 -16.29 62.97
N TYR A 104 -36.44 -16.16 62.09
CA TYR A 104 -37.85 -16.08 62.49
C TYR A 104 -38.30 -17.30 63.31
N LEU A 105 -37.94 -18.51 62.89
CA LEU A 105 -38.34 -19.74 63.61
C LEU A 105 -37.67 -19.86 64.99
N LEU A 106 -36.54 -19.19 65.21
CA LEU A 106 -35.85 -19.13 66.49
C LEU A 106 -36.36 -18.00 67.39
N SER A 107 -36.56 -16.80 66.83
CA SER A 107 -36.87 -15.58 67.59
C SER A 107 -38.38 -15.30 67.71
N GLY A 108 -39.16 -15.71 66.71
CA GLY A 108 -40.55 -15.30 66.52
C GLY A 108 -40.70 -13.83 66.10
N GLY A 109 -39.64 -13.18 65.66
CA GLY A 109 -39.64 -11.76 65.29
C GLY A 109 -40.33 -11.50 63.94
N GLU A 110 -41.31 -10.59 63.95
CA GLU A 110 -42.09 -10.26 62.75
C GLU A 110 -41.27 -9.48 61.69
N GLU A 111 -40.13 -8.92 62.06
CA GLU A 111 -39.23 -8.22 61.13
C GLU A 111 -38.53 -9.22 60.20
N GLU A 112 -37.96 -10.29 60.76
CA GLU A 112 -37.31 -11.38 60.02
C GLU A 112 -38.30 -12.07 59.06
N LEU A 113 -39.53 -12.32 59.50
CA LEU A 113 -40.57 -12.89 58.64
C LEU A 113 -40.90 -11.97 57.46
N LYS A 114 -40.94 -10.65 57.69
CA LYS A 114 -41.19 -9.66 56.65
C LYS A 114 -40.04 -9.62 55.64
N GLU A 115 -38.79 -9.66 56.11
CA GLU A 115 -37.60 -9.69 55.25
C GLU A 115 -37.57 -10.95 54.38
N TYR A 116 -37.79 -12.13 54.98
CA TYR A 116 -37.95 -13.39 54.24
C TYR A 116 -38.98 -13.28 53.10
N ARG A 117 -40.20 -12.81 53.42
CA ARG A 117 -41.28 -12.70 52.43
C ARG A 117 -40.93 -11.73 51.31
N GLN A 118 -40.32 -10.58 51.64
CA GLN A 118 -39.88 -9.61 50.66
C GLN A 118 -38.84 -10.21 49.70
N ILE A 119 -37.89 -11.00 50.21
CA ILE A 119 -36.91 -11.66 49.34
C ILE A 119 -37.57 -12.71 48.44
N VAL A 120 -38.47 -13.54 48.99
CA VAL A 120 -39.21 -14.55 48.23
C VAL A 120 -40.04 -13.92 47.10
N GLU A 121 -40.64 -12.75 47.33
CA GLU A 121 -41.40 -12.00 46.32
C GLU A 121 -40.52 -11.41 45.21
N THR A 122 -39.28 -11.05 45.53
CA THR A 122 -38.36 -10.41 44.57
C THR A 122 -37.59 -11.42 43.71
N LEU A 123 -37.23 -12.59 44.25
CA LEU A 123 -36.39 -13.58 43.57
C LEU A 123 -36.92 -14.02 42.17
N PRO A 124 -38.23 -14.18 41.94
CA PRO A 124 -38.77 -14.45 40.60
C PRO A 124 -38.36 -13.43 39.53
N SER A 125 -38.25 -12.15 39.88
CA SER A 125 -37.77 -11.11 38.96
C SER A 125 -36.30 -11.31 38.60
N ASN A 126 -35.48 -11.69 39.58
CA ASN A 126 -34.06 -12.00 39.37
C ASN A 126 -33.86 -13.22 38.47
N PHE A 127 -34.70 -14.26 38.61
CA PHE A 127 -34.71 -15.38 37.67
C PHE A 127 -34.99 -14.93 36.23
N ASN A 128 -35.95 -14.01 36.04
CA ASN A 128 -36.24 -13.47 34.70
C ASN A 128 -35.08 -12.63 34.14
N THR A 129 -34.42 -11.87 35.00
CA THR A 129 -33.23 -11.07 34.62
C THR A 129 -32.08 -11.98 34.20
N PHE A 130 -31.79 -13.04 34.98
CA PHE A 130 -30.81 -14.05 34.61
C PHE A 130 -31.14 -14.69 33.26
N ALA A 131 -32.38 -15.17 33.09
CA ALA A 131 -32.81 -15.82 31.84
C ALA A 131 -32.59 -14.94 30.60
N SER A 132 -32.83 -13.63 30.74
CA SER A 132 -32.62 -12.66 29.68
C SER A 132 -31.12 -12.44 29.39
N SER A 133 -30.29 -12.33 30.43
CA SER A 133 -28.83 -12.17 30.28
C SER A 133 -28.10 -13.42 29.78
N ALA A 134 -28.60 -14.60 30.13
CA ALA A 134 -28.00 -15.89 29.77
C ALA A 134 -28.36 -16.34 28.33
N MET A 135 -29.18 -15.57 27.61
CA MET A 135 -29.55 -15.77 26.21
C MET A 135 -30.09 -17.16 25.86
N LEU A 136 -30.75 -17.87 26.78
CA LEU A 136 -31.25 -19.26 26.67
C LEU A 136 -32.18 -19.54 25.46
N SER A 137 -31.63 -19.57 24.25
CA SER A 137 -32.41 -19.49 22.99
C SER A 137 -31.93 -20.49 21.93
N THR A 138 -30.77 -21.11 22.13
CA THR A 138 -30.15 -22.00 21.14
C THR A 138 -30.25 -23.50 21.52
N PRO A 139 -30.20 -24.43 20.55
CA PRO A 139 -30.24 -25.88 20.83
C PRO A 139 -29.10 -26.38 21.72
N GLU A 140 -27.92 -25.74 21.68
CA GLU A 140 -26.75 -26.03 22.51
C GLU A 140 -26.99 -25.67 24.00
N GLU A 141 -27.96 -24.78 24.28
CA GLU A 141 -28.32 -24.31 25.62
C GLU A 141 -29.48 -25.10 26.24
N ALA A 142 -29.98 -26.16 25.59
CA ALA A 142 -31.06 -26.99 26.12
C ALA A 142 -30.73 -27.61 27.48
N SER A 143 -29.46 -27.97 27.72
CA SER A 143 -28.99 -28.48 29.01
C SER A 143 -29.02 -27.40 30.09
N GLN A 144 -28.55 -26.19 29.77
CA GLN A 144 -28.55 -25.03 30.66
C GLN A 144 -29.99 -24.61 31.02
N LEU A 145 -30.91 -24.63 30.05
CA LEU A 145 -32.34 -24.37 30.27
C LEU A 145 -32.98 -25.43 31.20
N ALA A 146 -32.60 -26.70 31.06
CA ALA A 146 -33.06 -27.77 31.93
C ALA A 146 -32.56 -27.59 33.38
N GLN A 147 -31.28 -27.26 33.56
CA GLN A 147 -30.69 -26.96 34.87
C GLN A 147 -31.34 -25.74 35.53
N PHE A 148 -31.51 -24.65 34.78
CA PHE A 148 -32.18 -23.45 35.27
C PHE A 148 -33.65 -23.71 35.64
N SER A 149 -34.34 -24.54 34.87
CA SER A 149 -35.71 -24.95 35.20
C SER A 149 -35.77 -25.82 36.47
N ALA A 150 -34.74 -26.64 36.73
CA ALA A 150 -34.63 -27.40 37.97
C ALA A 150 -34.42 -26.47 39.17
N VAL A 151 -33.55 -25.46 39.07
CA VAL A 151 -33.35 -24.43 40.11
C VAL A 151 -34.67 -23.74 40.47
N LYS A 152 -35.41 -23.26 39.47
CA LYS A 152 -36.71 -22.59 39.69
C LYS A 152 -37.72 -23.49 40.39
N ARG A 153 -37.81 -24.76 39.98
CA ARG A 153 -38.69 -25.74 40.64
C ARG A 153 -38.27 -26.01 42.08
N SER A 154 -36.97 -26.19 42.33
CA SER A 154 -36.44 -26.44 43.67
C SER A 154 -36.72 -25.28 44.62
N TRP A 155 -36.53 -24.04 44.15
CA TRP A 155 -36.89 -22.84 44.92
C TRP A 155 -38.38 -22.80 45.27
N GLY A 156 -39.26 -23.06 44.29
CA GLY A 156 -40.70 -23.09 44.54
C GLY A 156 -41.12 -24.18 45.53
N SER A 157 -40.45 -25.34 45.52
CA SER A 157 -40.66 -26.39 46.52
C SER A 157 -40.20 -25.95 47.92
N PHE A 158 -39.02 -25.32 48.03
CA PHE A 158 -38.52 -24.77 49.29
C PHE A 158 -39.50 -23.74 49.87
N THR A 159 -39.86 -22.70 49.12
CA THR A 159 -40.72 -21.62 49.63
C THR A 159 -42.11 -22.10 49.99
N SER A 160 -42.69 -23.03 49.21
CA SER A 160 -43.98 -23.62 49.55
C SER A 160 -43.96 -24.42 50.85
N ASN A 161 -42.85 -25.11 51.17
CA ASN A 161 -42.73 -25.86 52.42
C ASN A 161 -42.36 -24.95 53.60
N ALA A 162 -41.57 -23.90 53.35
CA ALA A 162 -41.28 -22.86 54.34
C ALA A 162 -42.56 -22.15 54.82
N GLU A 163 -43.52 -21.86 53.94
CA GLU A 163 -44.82 -21.30 54.34
C GLU A 163 -45.64 -22.25 55.22
N VAL A 164 -45.58 -23.56 54.97
CA VAL A 164 -46.19 -24.57 55.84
C VAL A 164 -45.53 -24.56 57.22
N LEU A 165 -44.20 -24.41 57.26
CA LEU A 165 -43.41 -24.34 58.48
C LEU A 165 -43.73 -23.10 59.31
N ILE A 166 -43.80 -21.93 58.66
CA ILE A 166 -44.21 -20.66 59.26
C ILE A 166 -45.61 -20.80 59.87
N GLY A 167 -46.57 -21.35 59.11
CA GLY A 167 -47.94 -21.55 59.61
C GLY A 167 -48.05 -22.58 60.73
N GLU A 168 -47.13 -23.55 60.82
CA GLU A 168 -47.02 -24.45 61.98
C GLU A 168 -46.52 -23.68 63.20
N TYR A 169 -45.42 -22.94 63.06
CA TYR A 169 -44.83 -22.12 64.12
C TYR A 169 -45.83 -21.11 64.68
N GLN A 170 -46.51 -20.34 63.82
CA GLN A 170 -47.51 -19.34 64.24
C GLN A 170 -48.68 -19.94 65.04
N ARG A 171 -49.04 -21.20 64.78
CA ARG A 171 -50.14 -21.88 65.48
C ARG A 171 -49.72 -22.52 66.80
N LYS A 172 -48.51 -23.05 66.88
CA LYS A 172 -48.05 -23.89 68.00
C LYS A 172 -46.96 -23.24 68.87
N GLY A 173 -46.29 -22.21 68.37
CA GLY A 173 -45.08 -21.64 68.95
C GLY A 173 -43.83 -22.50 68.75
N GLU A 174 -43.95 -23.63 68.03
CA GLU A 174 -42.87 -24.58 67.79
C GLU A 174 -43.07 -25.28 66.44
N VAL A 175 -41.98 -25.84 65.90
CA VAL A 175 -41.94 -26.53 64.60
C VAL A 175 -41.65 -28.01 64.80
N SER A 176 -42.33 -28.88 64.04
CA SER A 176 -42.02 -30.30 64.04
C SER A 176 -40.60 -30.56 63.49
N PRO A 177 -39.75 -31.36 64.17
CA PRO A 177 -38.43 -31.72 63.66
C PRO A 177 -38.48 -32.35 62.27
N ALA A 178 -39.52 -33.13 61.97
CA ALA A 178 -39.67 -33.75 60.65
C ALA A 178 -39.92 -32.73 59.53
N ASN A 179 -40.69 -31.68 59.81
CA ASN A 179 -40.96 -30.62 58.84
C ASN A 179 -39.75 -29.70 58.67
N LEU A 180 -39.02 -29.43 59.75
CA LEU A 180 -37.77 -28.66 59.70
C LEU A 180 -36.72 -29.36 58.83
N ILE A 181 -36.45 -30.65 59.08
CA ILE A 181 -35.52 -31.46 58.28
C ILE A 181 -35.94 -31.51 56.81
N ALA A 182 -37.25 -31.58 56.53
CA ALA A 182 -37.76 -31.58 55.15
C ALA A 182 -37.46 -30.27 54.42
N VAL A 183 -37.60 -29.12 55.10
CA VAL A 183 -37.26 -27.79 54.55
C VAL A 183 -35.76 -27.62 54.38
N GLU A 184 -34.95 -28.03 55.37
CA GLU A 184 -33.48 -28.03 55.28
C GLU A 184 -33.00 -28.82 54.06
N LYS A 185 -33.54 -30.02 53.85
CA LYS A 185 -33.19 -30.83 52.68
C LYS A 185 -33.54 -30.16 51.35
N LEU A 186 -34.70 -29.50 51.27
CA LEU A 186 -35.10 -28.76 50.06
C LEU A 186 -34.17 -27.56 49.79
N LEU A 187 -33.70 -26.91 50.85
CA LEU A 187 -32.73 -25.83 50.76
C LEU A 187 -31.37 -26.36 50.26
N ASP A 188 -30.88 -27.46 50.83
CA ASP A 188 -29.64 -28.11 50.40
C ASP A 188 -29.70 -28.52 48.91
N ASP A 189 -30.80 -29.13 48.49
CA ASP A 189 -31.03 -29.51 47.09
C ASP A 189 -31.04 -28.29 46.17
N TYR A 190 -31.67 -27.19 46.60
CA TYR A 190 -31.68 -25.92 45.87
C TYR A 190 -30.27 -25.31 45.75
N GLN A 191 -29.54 -25.18 46.86
CA GLN A 191 -28.19 -24.61 46.90
C GLN A 191 -27.23 -25.41 46.03
N ARG A 192 -27.33 -26.74 46.07
CA ARG A 192 -26.56 -27.61 45.16
C ARG A 192 -26.85 -27.30 43.69
N LEU A 193 -28.12 -27.16 43.31
CA LEU A 193 -28.49 -26.88 41.91
C LEU A 193 -28.02 -25.49 41.46
N VAL A 194 -28.13 -24.48 42.32
CA VAL A 194 -27.64 -23.13 42.03
C VAL A 194 -26.12 -23.13 41.86
N ASN A 195 -25.39 -23.81 42.74
CA ASN A 195 -23.93 -23.89 42.65
C ASN A 195 -23.46 -24.60 41.38
N LEU A 196 -24.12 -25.70 40.99
CA LEU A 196 -23.83 -26.37 39.72
C LEU A 196 -24.04 -25.45 38.52
N LEU A 197 -25.08 -24.62 38.54
CA LEU A 197 -25.35 -23.65 37.48
C LEU A 197 -24.32 -22.51 37.46
N ILE A 198 -23.91 -22.02 38.63
CA ILE A 198 -22.83 -21.02 38.76
C ILE A 198 -21.51 -21.56 38.23
N GLU A 199 -21.14 -22.79 38.61
CA GLU A 199 -19.93 -23.45 38.12
C GLU A 199 -19.96 -23.62 36.60
N TYR A 200 -21.11 -24.01 36.04
CA TYR A 200 -21.32 -24.10 34.61
C TYR A 200 -21.13 -22.76 33.89
N GLU A 201 -21.79 -21.68 34.35
CA GLU A 201 -21.64 -20.35 33.74
C GLU A 201 -20.20 -19.84 33.86
N HIS A 202 -19.56 -20.07 35.00
CA HIS A 202 -18.19 -19.66 35.24
C HIS A 202 -17.22 -20.38 34.29
N ALA A 203 -17.35 -21.70 34.14
CA ALA A 203 -16.55 -22.48 33.20
C ALA A 203 -16.77 -22.04 31.73
N LYS A 204 -18.03 -21.81 31.33
CA LYS A 204 -18.41 -21.31 30.00
C LYS A 204 -17.78 -19.94 29.73
N ALA A 205 -17.84 -19.02 30.70
CA ALA A 205 -17.25 -17.69 30.59
C ALA A 205 -15.72 -17.75 30.44
N GLN A 206 -15.05 -18.61 31.21
CA GLN A 206 -13.59 -18.78 31.13
C GLN A 206 -13.13 -19.36 29.78
N ASP A 207 -13.79 -20.42 29.30
CA ASP A 207 -13.46 -21.03 28.00
C ASP A 207 -13.67 -20.02 26.85
N THR A 208 -14.81 -19.32 26.89
CA THR A 208 -15.11 -18.27 25.91
C THR A 208 -14.07 -17.15 25.94
N GLN A 209 -13.69 -16.65 27.13
CA GLN A 209 -12.63 -15.64 27.24
C GLN A 209 -11.29 -16.12 26.65
N LEU A 210 -10.94 -17.39 26.86
CA LEU A 210 -9.71 -17.96 26.31
C LEU A 210 -9.76 -17.99 24.77
N GLN A 211 -10.86 -18.47 24.20
CA GLN A 211 -11.07 -18.50 22.75
C GLN A 211 -11.03 -17.09 22.14
N LEU A 212 -11.69 -16.12 22.79
CA LEU A 212 -11.70 -14.72 22.33
C LEU A 212 -10.29 -14.10 22.37
N LYS A 213 -9.51 -14.34 23.43
CA LYS A 213 -8.10 -13.91 23.50
C LYS A 213 -7.27 -14.50 22.37
N GLN A 214 -7.48 -15.77 22.02
CA GLN A 214 -6.80 -16.40 20.88
C GLN A 214 -7.20 -15.74 19.55
N ILE A 215 -8.49 -15.49 19.33
CA ILE A 215 -8.99 -14.83 18.11
C ILE A 215 -8.37 -13.42 17.96
N ILE A 216 -8.34 -12.63 19.04
CA ILE A 216 -7.67 -11.31 19.03
C ILE A 216 -6.18 -11.47 18.74
N GLY A 217 -5.50 -12.46 19.35
CA GLY A 217 -4.09 -12.71 19.08
C GLY A 217 -3.81 -13.05 17.61
N TYR A 218 -4.61 -13.93 17.00
CA TYR A 218 -4.46 -14.30 15.58
C TYR A 218 -4.73 -13.12 14.65
N SER A 219 -5.71 -12.28 14.95
CA SER A 219 -6.01 -11.10 14.12
C SER A 219 -4.88 -10.08 14.18
N GLN A 220 -4.30 -9.83 15.36
CA GLN A 220 -3.13 -8.96 15.52
C GLN A 220 -1.89 -9.50 14.80
N LEU A 221 -1.62 -10.81 14.90
CA LEU A 221 -0.52 -11.46 14.18
C LEU A 221 -0.68 -11.30 12.66
N LEU A 222 -1.90 -11.51 12.14
CA LEU A 222 -2.20 -11.33 10.72
C LEU A 222 -1.96 -9.89 10.26
N LEU A 223 -2.35 -8.89 11.06
CA LEU A 223 -2.08 -7.47 10.75
C LEU A 223 -0.58 -7.19 10.62
N ILE A 224 0.22 -7.70 11.56
CA ILE A 224 1.68 -7.54 11.54
C ILE A 224 2.27 -8.21 10.30
N ILE A 225 1.82 -9.42 9.93
CA ILE A 225 2.26 -10.12 8.73
C ILE A 225 1.91 -9.31 7.47
N VAL A 226 0.68 -8.82 7.34
CA VAL A 226 0.25 -8.01 6.18
C VAL A 226 1.07 -6.72 6.08
N ALA A 227 1.30 -6.02 7.20
CA ALA A 227 2.14 -4.84 7.23
C ALA A 227 3.60 -5.15 6.85
N GLY A 228 4.15 -6.27 7.34
CA GLY A 228 5.50 -6.73 7.02
C GLY A 228 5.66 -7.09 5.54
N VAL A 229 4.71 -7.80 4.95
CA VAL A 229 4.70 -8.13 3.52
C VAL A 229 4.60 -6.87 2.66
N ALA A 230 3.74 -5.91 3.04
CA ALA A 230 3.63 -4.63 2.35
C ALA A 230 4.95 -3.85 2.40
N LEU A 231 5.61 -3.80 3.55
CA LEU A 231 6.92 -3.15 3.71
C LEU A 231 8.02 -3.85 2.89
N ALA A 232 8.05 -5.18 2.89
CA ALA A 232 8.99 -5.96 2.09
C ALA A 232 8.78 -5.74 0.58
N ALA A 233 7.53 -5.64 0.12
CA ALA A 233 7.20 -5.32 -1.26
C ALA A 233 7.67 -3.91 -1.64
N LEU A 234 7.43 -2.92 -0.78
CA LEU A 234 7.86 -1.53 -1.02
C LEU A 234 9.38 -1.40 -1.08
N THR A 235 10.11 -2.05 -0.16
CA THR A 235 11.58 -2.06 -0.18
C THR A 235 12.14 -2.76 -1.42
N SER A 236 11.55 -3.90 -1.81
CA SER A 236 11.95 -4.63 -3.03
C SER A 236 11.73 -3.80 -4.29
N VAL A 237 10.58 -3.12 -4.41
CA VAL A 237 10.32 -2.19 -5.52
C VAL A 237 11.32 -1.04 -5.49
N GLY A 238 11.61 -0.46 -4.33
CA GLY A 238 12.62 0.59 -4.17
C GLY A 238 14.00 0.17 -4.68
N VAL A 239 14.49 -1.01 -4.28
CA VAL A 239 15.79 -1.55 -4.72
C VAL A 239 15.81 -1.79 -6.23
N LEU A 240 14.76 -2.39 -6.79
CA LEU A 240 14.66 -2.59 -8.24
C LEU A 240 14.68 -1.26 -9.00
N MET A 241 14.02 -0.23 -8.46
CA MET A 241 14.03 1.11 -9.03
C MET A 241 15.42 1.74 -8.98
N THR A 242 16.13 1.66 -7.86
CA THR A 242 17.51 2.17 -7.76
C THR A 242 18.41 1.51 -8.80
N ARG A 243 18.29 0.19 -9.00
CA ARG A 243 19.06 -0.54 -10.02
C ARG A 243 18.72 -0.06 -11.43
N GLN A 244 17.45 0.12 -11.77
CA GLN A 244 17.04 0.60 -13.10
C GLN A 244 17.49 2.04 -13.36
N VAL A 245 17.34 2.93 -12.39
CA VAL A 245 17.74 4.34 -12.50
C VAL A 245 19.25 4.44 -12.69
N ASN A 246 20.05 3.74 -11.88
CA ASN A 246 21.51 3.75 -12.03
C ASN A 246 21.94 3.28 -13.43
N GLY A 247 21.40 2.16 -13.91
CA GLY A 247 21.72 1.66 -15.26
C GLY A 247 21.23 2.57 -16.40
N PHE A 248 20.24 3.43 -16.15
CA PHE A 248 19.82 4.45 -17.11
C PHE A 248 20.75 5.67 -17.07
N VAL A 249 21.10 6.15 -15.88
CA VAL A 249 22.02 7.29 -15.70
C VAL A 249 23.40 6.99 -16.31
N SER A 250 23.96 5.80 -16.07
CA SER A 250 25.23 5.40 -16.65
C SER A 250 25.22 5.46 -18.19
N ARG A 251 24.14 4.99 -18.83
CA ARG A 251 23.99 5.07 -20.30
C ARG A 251 23.86 6.50 -20.82
N LEU A 252 23.27 7.40 -20.03
CA LEU A 252 23.21 8.82 -20.41
C LEU A 252 24.58 9.47 -20.30
N GLN A 253 25.35 9.17 -19.25
CA GLN A 253 26.71 9.69 -19.09
C GLN A 253 27.62 9.23 -20.22
N GLU A 254 27.61 7.94 -20.53
CA GLU A 254 28.38 7.36 -21.65
C GLU A 254 28.04 8.04 -22.98
N SER A 255 26.75 8.24 -23.28
CA SER A 255 26.31 8.94 -24.49
C SER A 255 26.75 10.42 -24.53
N HIS A 256 26.80 11.09 -23.39
CA HIS A 256 27.29 12.47 -23.30
C HIS A 256 28.81 12.55 -23.49
N GLU A 257 29.55 11.60 -22.92
CA GLU A 257 31.01 11.48 -23.08
C GLU A 257 31.40 11.12 -24.53
N ASP A 258 30.70 10.19 -25.17
CA ASP A 258 30.92 9.84 -26.57
C ASP A 258 30.67 11.02 -27.51
N ARG A 259 29.61 11.78 -27.25
CA ARG A 259 29.27 12.97 -28.04
C ARG A 259 30.29 14.09 -27.85
N SER A 260 30.74 14.33 -26.61
CA SER A 260 31.74 15.36 -26.35
C SER A 260 33.09 14.98 -26.98
N LEU A 261 33.48 13.71 -26.90
CA LEU A 261 34.69 13.21 -27.54
C LEU A 261 34.61 13.34 -29.07
N ALA A 262 33.48 12.95 -29.68
CA ALA A 262 33.27 13.08 -31.12
C ALA A 262 33.32 14.55 -31.57
N GLN A 263 32.76 15.47 -30.78
CA GLN A 263 32.80 16.90 -31.06
C GLN A 263 34.22 17.45 -30.98
N VAL A 264 34.95 17.18 -29.88
CA VAL A 264 36.35 17.61 -29.72
C VAL A 264 37.23 17.08 -30.85
N LYS A 265 37.02 15.81 -31.26
CA LYS A 265 37.75 15.23 -32.39
C LYS A 265 37.42 15.93 -33.71
N SER A 266 36.15 16.24 -33.96
CA SER A 266 35.73 16.97 -35.15
C SER A 266 36.31 18.39 -35.20
N GLU A 267 36.28 19.11 -34.07
CA GLU A 267 36.84 20.46 -33.96
C GLU A 267 38.36 20.44 -34.19
N ARG A 268 39.05 19.46 -33.61
CA ARG A 268 40.49 19.27 -33.83
C ARG A 268 40.82 18.97 -35.29
N LEU A 269 40.07 18.06 -35.94
CA LEU A 269 40.27 17.74 -37.35
C LEU A 269 40.02 18.97 -38.24
N ALA A 270 39.00 19.76 -37.95
CA ALA A 270 38.73 21.00 -38.67
C ALA A 270 39.90 22.00 -38.52
N ALA A 271 40.42 22.17 -37.30
CA ALA A 271 41.57 23.05 -37.05
C ALA A 271 42.85 22.56 -37.76
N GLU A 272 43.12 21.25 -37.75
CA GLU A 272 44.26 20.65 -38.46
C GLU A 272 44.14 20.86 -39.98
N LEU A 273 42.94 20.70 -40.55
CA LEU A 273 42.70 20.97 -41.98
C LEU A 273 42.91 22.43 -42.36
N ILE A 274 42.40 23.37 -41.56
CA ILE A 274 42.61 24.81 -41.77
C ILE A 274 44.11 25.12 -41.74
N GLN A 275 44.85 24.58 -40.77
CA GLN A 275 46.29 24.78 -40.67
C GLN A 275 47.05 24.18 -41.86
N PHE A 276 46.66 23.00 -42.35
CA PHE A 276 47.26 22.40 -43.55
C PHE A 276 47.04 23.25 -44.80
N ILE A 277 45.82 23.77 -45.00
CA ILE A 277 45.51 24.67 -46.12
C ILE A 277 46.35 25.94 -46.03
N ASP A 278 46.41 26.53 -44.83
CA ASP A 278 47.08 27.81 -44.59
C ASP A 278 48.61 27.74 -44.79
N THR A 279 49.22 26.60 -44.44
CA THR A 279 50.69 26.37 -44.50
C THR A 279 51.19 25.65 -45.74
N ALA A 280 50.32 25.37 -46.72
CA ALA A 280 50.71 24.68 -47.95
C ALA A 280 51.75 25.50 -48.76
N ASN A 281 52.75 24.82 -49.32
CA ASN A 281 53.86 25.43 -50.09
C ASN A 281 53.47 25.91 -51.50
N ALA A 282 52.19 25.81 -51.87
CA ALA A 282 51.65 26.32 -53.13
C ALA A 282 50.58 27.39 -52.82
N PRO A 283 50.40 28.40 -53.69
CA PRO A 283 49.32 29.36 -53.52
C PRO A 283 47.97 28.63 -53.65
N ILE A 284 47.16 28.67 -52.59
CA ILE A 284 45.80 28.12 -52.56
C ILE A 284 44.84 29.29 -52.35
N PHE A 285 43.87 29.39 -53.24
CA PHE A 285 42.73 30.30 -53.12
C PHE A 285 41.45 29.57 -53.51
N GLY A 286 40.35 29.92 -52.83
CA GLY A 286 39.02 29.38 -53.07
C GLY A 286 38.07 30.50 -53.44
N ILE A 287 37.12 30.21 -54.33
CA ILE A 287 36.00 31.09 -54.67
C ILE A 287 34.68 30.39 -54.37
N ASP A 288 33.63 31.15 -54.09
CA ASP A 288 32.26 30.64 -53.99
C ASP A 288 31.57 30.58 -55.37
N ALA A 289 30.29 30.20 -55.36
CA ALA A 289 29.48 30.05 -56.58
C ALA A 289 29.25 31.38 -57.32
N ASP A 290 29.43 32.52 -56.65
CA ASP A 290 29.32 33.86 -57.23
C ASP A 290 30.68 34.41 -57.70
N GLY A 291 31.76 33.61 -57.57
CA GLY A 291 33.12 33.98 -57.97
C GLY A 291 33.87 34.83 -56.94
N LEU A 292 33.34 34.97 -55.73
CA LEU A 292 33.95 35.76 -54.65
C LEU A 292 34.94 34.90 -53.86
N ILE A 293 36.08 35.48 -53.50
CA ILE A 293 37.14 34.77 -52.78
C ILE A 293 36.67 34.40 -51.36
N ASN A 294 36.74 33.11 -51.00
CA ASN A 294 36.40 32.61 -49.66
C ASN A 294 37.58 31.93 -48.95
N GLU A 295 38.67 31.63 -49.66
CA GLU A 295 39.90 31.10 -49.08
C GLU A 295 41.13 31.76 -49.72
N TRP A 296 42.13 32.02 -48.87
CA TRP A 296 43.43 32.56 -49.25
C TRP A 296 44.46 32.03 -48.24
N ASN A 297 45.52 31.36 -48.68
CA ASN A 297 46.56 30.82 -47.79
C ASN A 297 47.80 31.71 -47.72
N GLN A 298 48.69 31.45 -46.75
CA GLN A 298 49.90 32.25 -46.55
C GLN A 298 50.80 32.31 -47.79
N THR A 299 50.88 31.24 -48.57
CA THR A 299 51.72 31.22 -49.77
C THR A 299 51.11 32.07 -50.89
N ALA A 300 49.78 32.12 -51.03
CA ALA A 300 49.09 33.03 -51.93
C ALA A 300 49.37 34.49 -51.53
N ALA A 301 49.24 34.84 -50.25
CA ALA A 301 49.54 36.17 -49.75
C ALA A 301 51.01 36.58 -50.01
N LYS A 302 51.96 35.67 -49.77
CA LYS A 302 53.40 35.91 -50.02
C LYS A 302 53.73 36.13 -51.50
N ILE A 303 53.08 35.41 -52.41
CA ILE A 303 53.38 35.47 -53.85
C ILE A 303 52.72 36.70 -54.49
N THR A 304 51.49 37.03 -54.11
CA THR A 304 50.73 38.13 -54.71
C THR A 304 50.95 39.47 -54.01
N GLY A 305 51.34 39.45 -52.73
CA GLY A 305 51.48 40.63 -51.87
C GLY A 305 50.18 41.12 -51.23
N PHE A 306 49.07 40.40 -51.37
CA PHE A 306 47.78 40.73 -50.77
C PHE A 306 47.48 39.86 -49.55
N GLU A 307 47.17 40.49 -48.41
CA GLU A 307 46.79 39.79 -47.17
C GLU A 307 45.38 39.19 -47.28
N LYS A 308 45.14 38.10 -46.54
CA LYS A 308 43.87 37.35 -46.60
C LYS A 308 42.67 38.24 -46.30
N GLU A 309 42.77 39.08 -45.27
CA GLU A 309 41.70 39.95 -44.80
C GLU A 309 41.27 40.99 -45.85
N ASP A 310 42.20 41.37 -46.73
CA ASP A 310 41.97 42.40 -47.76
C ASP A 310 41.33 41.84 -49.03
N VAL A 311 41.38 40.52 -49.24
CA VAL A 311 40.90 39.88 -50.49
C VAL A 311 39.63 39.06 -50.32
N LEU A 312 39.32 38.61 -49.10
CA LEU A 312 38.11 37.83 -48.84
C LEU A 312 36.84 38.61 -49.21
N GLY A 313 35.92 37.94 -49.89
CA GLY A 313 34.64 38.49 -50.37
C GLY A 313 34.74 39.35 -51.63
N GLN A 314 35.92 39.50 -52.24
CA GLN A 314 36.10 40.23 -53.50
C GLN A 314 36.09 39.30 -54.71
N ASP A 315 35.70 39.83 -55.88
CA ASP A 315 35.74 39.10 -57.15
C ASP A 315 37.20 38.86 -57.59
N LEU A 316 37.59 37.60 -57.71
CA LEU A 316 38.96 37.19 -58.03
C LEU A 316 39.42 37.75 -59.38
N VAL A 317 38.57 37.66 -60.40
CA VAL A 317 38.93 37.98 -61.79
C VAL A 317 38.99 39.48 -61.99
N GLN A 318 38.00 40.20 -61.46
CA GLN A 318 37.94 41.66 -61.59
C GLN A 318 39.00 42.37 -60.74
N GLY A 319 39.25 41.89 -59.52
CA GLY A 319 40.13 42.54 -58.57
C GLY A 319 41.63 42.24 -58.79
N PHE A 320 41.97 40.98 -59.06
CA PHE A 320 43.35 40.49 -58.86
C PHE A 320 44.00 39.88 -60.11
N ILE A 321 43.26 39.74 -61.22
CA ILE A 321 43.78 39.29 -62.50
C ILE A 321 43.93 40.49 -63.45
N THR A 322 45.08 40.61 -64.10
CA THR A 322 45.37 41.66 -65.09
C THR A 322 44.47 41.52 -66.32
N GLU A 323 44.04 42.66 -66.90
CA GLU A 323 43.04 42.74 -67.98
C GLU A 323 43.27 41.75 -69.13
N GLU A 324 44.53 41.56 -69.55
CA GLU A 324 44.92 40.65 -70.65
C GLU A 324 44.53 39.18 -70.41
N TYR A 325 44.41 38.75 -69.15
CA TYR A 325 44.14 37.37 -68.77
C TYR A 325 42.74 37.14 -68.21
N ARG A 326 41.92 38.19 -68.02
CA ARG A 326 40.60 38.09 -67.38
C ARG A 326 39.63 37.22 -68.16
N GLU A 327 39.50 37.41 -69.48
CA GLU A 327 38.58 36.61 -70.30
C GLU A 327 38.96 35.12 -70.27
N SER A 328 40.25 34.81 -70.36
CA SER A 328 40.74 33.44 -70.33
C SER A 328 40.55 32.78 -68.96
N VAL A 329 40.83 33.49 -67.87
CA VAL A 329 40.67 32.95 -66.52
C VAL A 329 39.20 32.80 -66.15
N LYS A 330 38.36 33.80 -66.50
CA LYS A 330 36.90 33.73 -66.30
C LYS A 330 36.28 32.55 -67.02
N ALA A 331 36.64 32.32 -68.30
CA ALA A 331 36.14 31.18 -69.05
C ALA A 331 36.53 29.83 -68.43
N VAL A 332 37.72 29.73 -67.83
CA VAL A 332 38.14 28.50 -67.12
C VAL A 332 37.33 28.30 -65.84
N LEU A 333 37.08 29.38 -65.08
CA LEU A 333 36.28 29.33 -63.84
C LEU A 333 34.81 29.03 -64.13
N ASP A 334 34.20 29.66 -65.14
CA ASP A 334 32.81 29.44 -65.56
C ASP A 334 32.56 27.99 -66.06
N ASN A 335 33.60 27.31 -66.56
CA ASN A 335 33.52 25.90 -66.96
C ASN A 335 33.75 24.92 -65.80
N ALA A 336 34.28 25.39 -64.67
CA ALA A 336 34.65 24.57 -63.52
C ALA A 336 33.62 24.65 -62.37
N LEU A 337 32.84 25.72 -62.29
CA LEU A 337 31.74 25.96 -61.35
C LEU A 337 30.41 25.38 -61.84
#